data_AF-A0A946I7D2-F1
#
_entry.id   AF-A0A946I7D2-F1
#
_cell.length_a   1.000
_cell.length_b   1.000
_cell.length_c   1.000
_cell.angle_alpha   90.00
_cell.angle_beta   90.00
_cell.angle_gamma   90.00
#
_symmetry.space_group_name_H-M   'P 1'
#
loop_
_entity.id
_entity.type
_entity.pdbx_description
1 polymer ?
#
loop_
_entity_poly.entity_id
_entity_poly.type
_entity_poly.pdbx_seq_one_letter_code
_entity_poly.pdbx_strand_id
1 'polypeptide(L)'
;MINRVIKFLSSMKLMSILILLFAFAIGYATFIENDFGRSTSKALIFSKWWFEGILILLTYNMINNLIKRKLFRLDKIAALTFHLAFICILIGAGITRYISYEGMMHIREGDS
;
A
#
# COMPACT_ATOMS: atom_id res chain seq x y z
N MET A 1 25.33 14.61 3.71
CA MET A 1 24.83 13.50 2.85
C MET A 1 23.38 13.10 3.18
N ILE A 2 23.04 12.94 4.48
CA ILE A 2 21.70 12.59 5.00
C ILE A 2 20.56 13.47 4.44
N ASN A 3 20.75 14.79 4.36
CA ASN A 3 19.72 15.70 3.81
C ASN A 3 19.37 15.44 2.33
N ARG A 4 20.30 14.86 1.55
CA ARG A 4 20.06 14.54 0.13
C ARG A 4 19.18 13.29 0.01
N VAL A 5 19.43 12.30 0.86
CA VAL A 5 18.65 11.05 0.95
C VAL A 5 17.23 11.35 1.42
N ILE A 6 17.05 12.14 2.48
CA ILE A 6 15.72 12.54 2.96
C ILE A 6 14.95 13.34 1.90
N LYS A 7 15.63 14.25 1.17
CA LYS A 7 15.01 14.99 0.05
C LYS A 7 14.52 14.07 -1.06
N PHE A 8 15.29 13.04 -1.40
CA PHE A 8 14.92 12.04 -2.40
C PHE A 8 13.74 11.17 -1.94
N LEU A 9 13.83 10.64 -0.72
CA LEU A 9 12.79 9.86 -0.05
C LEU A 9 11.47 10.64 0.12
N SER A 10 11.53 11.98 0.14
CA SER A 10 10.37 12.88 0.25
C SER A 10 10.05 13.60 -1.08
N SER A 11 10.36 12.97 -2.21
CA SER A 11 10.07 13.53 -3.54
C SER A 11 8.76 12.98 -4.11
N MET A 12 8.05 13.79 -4.90
CA MET A 12 6.85 13.35 -5.62
C MET A 12 7.16 12.33 -6.71
N LYS A 13 8.34 12.44 -7.34
CA LYS A 13 8.77 11.48 -8.37
C LYS A 13 8.87 10.07 -7.77
N LEU A 14 9.46 9.95 -6.58
CA LEU A 14 9.51 8.68 -5.87
C LEU A 14 8.11 8.18 -5.49
N MET A 15 7.21 9.07 -5.06
CA MET A 15 5.81 8.71 -4.78
C MET A 15 5.14 8.05 -5.98
N SER A 16 5.22 8.66 -7.15
CA SER A 16 4.63 8.12 -8.39
C SER A 16 5.23 6.76 -8.77
N ILE A 17 6.55 6.61 -8.62
CA ILE A 17 7.24 5.33 -8.87
C ILE A 17 6.75 4.25 -7.89
N LEU A 18 6.66 4.57 -6.60
CA LEU A 18 6.18 3.63 -5.58
C LEU A 18 4.72 3.23 -5.79
N ILE A 19 3.86 4.15 -6.21
CA ILE A 19 2.45 3.85 -6.54
C ILE A 19 2.38 2.90 -7.74
N LEU A 20 3.15 3.14 -8.81
CA LEU A 20 3.17 2.26 -9.98
C LEU A 20 3.72 0.87 -9.63
N LEU A 21 4.77 0.81 -8.82
CA LEU A 21 5.35 -0.45 -8.37
C LEU A 21 4.36 -1.24 -7.50
N PHE A 22 3.67 -0.55 -6.59
CA PHE A 22 2.59 -1.14 -5.78
C PHE A 22 1.46 -1.67 -6.65
N ALA A 23 0.97 -0.87 -7.61
CA ALA A 23 -0.10 -1.26 -8.53
C ALA A 23 0.29 -2.47 -9.40
N PHE A 24 1.52 -2.50 -9.90
CA PHE A 24 2.04 -3.63 -10.67
C PHE A 24 2.15 -4.89 -9.80
N ALA A 25 2.66 -4.76 -8.57
CA ALA A 25 2.80 -5.89 -7.65
C ALA A 25 1.45 -6.52 -7.30
N ILE A 26 0.43 -5.72 -6.97
CA ILE A 26 -0.91 -6.25 -6.66
C ILE A 26 -1.61 -6.79 -7.90
N GLY A 27 -1.44 -6.16 -9.06
CA GLY A 27 -2.00 -6.65 -10.33
C GLY A 27 -1.42 -8.01 -10.71
N TYR A 28 -0.09 -8.17 -10.56
CA TYR A 28 0.56 -9.47 -10.77
C TYR A 28 0.16 -10.51 -9.71
N ALA A 29 -0.02 -10.10 -8.46
CA ALA A 29 -0.52 -10.97 -7.39
C ALA A 29 -1.91 -11.55 -7.70
N THR A 30 -2.78 -10.82 -8.40
CA THR A 30 -4.10 -11.30 -8.84
C THR A 30 -3.98 -12.47 -9.81
N PHE A 31 -3.05 -12.40 -10.78
CA PHE A 31 -2.80 -13.52 -11.69
C PHE A 31 -2.23 -14.74 -10.95
N ILE A 32 -1.30 -14.53 -10.01
CA ILE A 32 -0.78 -15.61 -9.17
C ILE A 32 -1.91 -16.26 -8.35
N GLU A 33 -2.83 -15.46 -7.80
CA GLU A 33 -3.97 -15.99 -7.04
C GLU A 33 -4.90 -16.83 -7.92
N ASN A 34 -5.14 -16.40 -9.16
CA ASN A 34 -5.95 -17.14 -10.12
C ASN A 34 -5.34 -18.51 -10.48
N ASP A 35 -4.03 -18.54 -10.73
CA ASP A 35 -3.37 -19.74 -11.27
C ASP A 35 -2.90 -20.71 -10.18
N PHE A 36 -2.50 -20.18 -9.01
CA PHE A 36 -1.86 -20.95 -7.93
C PHE A 36 -2.56 -20.83 -6.57
N GLY A 37 -3.69 -20.12 -6.50
CA GLY A 37 -4.48 -19.94 -5.30
C GLY A 37 -4.00 -18.83 -4.36
N ARG A 38 -4.88 -18.48 -3.41
CA ARG A 38 -4.67 -17.37 -2.46
C ARG A 38 -3.45 -17.56 -1.54
N SER A 39 -3.22 -18.78 -1.05
CA SER A 39 -2.09 -19.08 -0.16
C SER A 39 -0.75 -18.79 -0.82
N THR A 40 -0.61 -19.16 -2.09
CA THR A 40 0.59 -18.92 -2.90
C THR A 40 0.81 -17.43 -3.15
N SER A 41 -0.23 -16.71 -3.58
CA SER A 41 -0.15 -15.26 -3.79
C SER A 41 0.24 -14.50 -2.52
N LYS A 42 -0.34 -14.89 -1.38
CA LYS A 42 0.02 -14.36 -0.06
C LYS A 42 1.49 -14.63 0.27
N ALA A 43 1.97 -15.86 0.12
CA ALA A 43 3.35 -16.21 0.46
C ALA A 43 4.40 -15.53 -0.43
N LEU A 44 4.09 -15.31 -1.72
CA LEU A 44 5.03 -14.78 -2.71
C LEU A 44 5.05 -13.25 -2.79
N ILE A 45 3.91 -12.60 -2.59
CA ILE A 45 3.79 -11.13 -2.71
C ILE A 45 3.47 -10.54 -1.35
N PHE A 46 2.26 -10.78 -0.84
CA PHE A 46 1.73 -10.01 0.27
C PHE A 46 2.58 -10.17 1.54
N SER A 47 3.03 -11.37 1.91
CA SER A 47 3.82 -11.64 3.11
C SER A 47 5.33 -11.41 2.95
N LYS A 48 5.82 -10.94 1.80
CA LYS A 48 7.26 -10.69 1.61
C LYS A 48 7.70 -9.33 2.14
N TRP A 49 8.95 -9.29 2.63
CA TRP A 49 9.60 -8.10 3.17
C TRP A 49 9.72 -6.95 2.15
N TRP A 50 9.91 -7.26 0.87
CA TRP A 50 10.07 -6.23 -0.17
C TRP A 50 8.76 -5.48 -0.42
N PHE A 51 7.62 -6.20 -0.40
CA PHE A 51 6.30 -5.61 -0.59
C PHE A 51 5.93 -4.74 0.62
N GLU A 52 6.24 -5.23 1.82
CA GLU A 52 6.14 -4.45 3.05
C GLU A 52 7.01 -3.19 3.02
N GLY A 53 8.24 -3.30 2.50
CA GLY A 53 9.12 -2.16 2.27
C GLY A 53 8.50 -1.11 1.36
N ILE A 54 7.82 -1.52 0.28
CA ILE A 54 7.09 -0.60 -0.61
C ILE A 54 5.97 0.12 0.16
N LEU A 55 5.17 -0.60 0.95
CA LEU A 55 4.07 -0.02 1.73
C LEU A 55 4.58 1.00 2.76
N ILE A 56 5.63 0.66 3.50
CA ILE A 56 6.23 1.54 4.51
C ILE A 56 6.83 2.78 3.84
N LEU A 57 7.60 2.60 2.77
CA LEU A 57 8.21 3.72 2.03
C LEU A 57 7.16 4.63 1.40
N LEU A 58 6.08 4.05 0.84
CA LEU A 58 4.98 4.81 0.27
C LEU A 58 4.27 5.63 1.36
N THR A 59 3.92 5.01 2.49
CA THR A 59 3.29 5.70 3.62
C THR A 59 4.16 6.84 4.13
N TYR A 60 5.45 6.58 4.37
CA TYR A 60 6.40 7.59 4.82
C TYR A 60 6.55 8.73 3.81
N ASN A 61 6.68 8.42 2.52
CA ASN A 61 6.79 9.43 1.46
C ASN A 61 5.52 10.30 1.38
N MET A 62 4.33 9.70 1.51
CA MET A 62 3.05 10.43 1.48
C MET A 62 2.89 11.38 2.67
N ILE A 63 3.23 10.93 3.89
CA ILE A 63 3.20 11.79 5.09
C ILE A 63 4.15 12.98 4.92
N ASN A 64 5.38 12.75 4.44
CA ASN A 64 6.34 13.83 4.24
C ASN A 64 5.90 14.81 3.15
N ASN A 65 5.36 14.31 2.03
CA ASN A 65 4.84 15.18 0.97
C ASN A 65 3.63 16.00 1.44
N LEU A 66 2.78 15.42 2.29
CA LEU A 66 1.64 16.12 2.90
C LEU A 66 2.09 17.36 3.69
N ILE A 67 3.09 17.18 4.55
CA ILE A 67 3.64 18.26 5.39
C ILE A 67 4.43 19.27 4.53
N LYS A 68 5.35 18.79 3.70
CA LYS A 68 6.27 19.63 2.91
C LYS A 68 5.53 20.54 1.92
N ARG A 69 4.42 20.08 1.36
CA ARG A 69 3.62 20.85 0.39
C ARG A 69 2.54 21.72 1.04
N LYS A 70 2.47 21.73 2.38
CA LYS A 70 1.47 22.46 3.17
C LYS A 70 0.07 22.24 2.58
N LEU A 71 -0.32 20.96 2.48
CA LEU A 71 -1.58 20.53 1.87
C LEU A 71 -2.80 20.79 2.76
N PHE A 72 -2.60 21.12 4.04
CA PHE A 72 -3.62 21.56 5.00
C PHE A 72 -4.17 22.96 4.68
N ARG A 73 -4.76 23.12 3.49
CA ARG A 73 -5.39 24.35 3.01
C ARG A 73 -6.69 23.99 2.30
N LEU A 74 -7.73 24.81 2.48
CA LEU A 74 -9.05 24.58 1.88
C LEU A 74 -8.97 24.53 0.34
N ASP A 75 -8.13 25.37 -0.25
CA ASP A 75 -7.89 25.41 -1.71
C ASP A 75 -7.36 24.07 -2.28
N LYS A 76 -6.86 23.18 -1.42
CA LYS A 76 -6.27 21.88 -1.78
C LYS A 76 -7.03 20.71 -1.16
N ILE A 77 -8.29 20.91 -0.75
CA ILE A 77 -9.06 19.92 -0.01
C ILE A 77 -9.17 18.59 -0.77
N ALA A 78 -9.35 18.62 -2.10
CA ALA A 78 -9.40 17.40 -2.90
C ALA A 78 -8.10 16.58 -2.76
N ALA A 79 -6.94 17.21 -2.98
CA ALA A 79 -5.65 16.55 -2.85
C ALA A 79 -5.36 16.09 -1.41
N LEU A 80 -5.75 16.90 -0.41
CA LEU A 80 -5.62 16.58 1.02
C LEU A 80 -6.41 15.31 1.37
N THR A 81 -7.68 15.24 0.95
CA THR A 81 -8.55 14.08 1.20
C THR A 81 -7.97 12.80 0.60
N PHE A 82 -7.50 12.84 -0.64
CA PHE A 82 -6.86 11.66 -1.26
C PHE A 82 -5.62 11.20 -0.48
N HIS A 83 -4.74 12.12 -0.07
CA HIS A 83 -3.55 11.74 0.68
C HIS A 83 -3.90 11.14 2.04
N LEU A 84 -4.85 11.75 2.77
CA LEU A 84 -5.30 11.23 4.06
C LEU A 84 -5.98 9.88 3.91
N ALA A 85 -6.81 9.68 2.88
CA ALA A 85 -7.45 8.41 2.60
C ALA A 85 -6.42 7.30 2.34
N PHE A 86 -5.44 7.55 1.47
CA PHE A 86 -4.38 6.58 1.20
C PHE A 86 -3.55 6.25 2.45
N ILE A 87 -3.18 7.25 3.25
CA ILE A 87 -2.47 7.03 4.52
C ILE A 87 -3.31 6.16 5.46
N CYS A 88 -4.61 6.47 5.60
CA CYS A 88 -5.54 5.69 6.42
C CYS A 88 -5.63 4.23 5.95
N ILE A 89 -5.78 4.02 4.63
CA ILE A 89 -5.83 2.68 4.01
C ILE A 89 -4.53 1.90 4.27
N LEU A 90 -3.37 2.53 4.10
CA LEU A 90 -2.07 1.87 4.30
C LEU A 90 -1.84 1.50 5.77
N ILE A 91 -2.25 2.36 6.71
CA ILE A 91 -2.23 2.05 8.15
C ILE A 91 -3.17 0.88 8.44
N GLY A 92 -4.40 0.91 7.91
CA GLY A 92 -5.36 -0.18 8.03
C GLY A 92 -4.83 -1.50 7.49
N ALA A 93 -4.17 -1.49 6.32
CA ALA A 93 -3.53 -2.66 5.75
C ALA A 93 -2.41 -3.22 6.64
N GLY A 94 -1.63 -2.34 7.29
CA GLY A 94 -0.65 -2.73 8.31
C GLY A 94 -1.30 -3.42 9.51
N ILE A 95 -2.40 -2.87 10.03
CA ILE A 95 -3.16 -3.49 11.13
C ILE A 95 -3.67 -4.88 10.71
N THR A 96 -4.30 -5.00 9.54
CA THR A 96 -4.80 -6.28 9.03
C THR A 96 -3.67 -7.31 8.89
N ARG A 97 -2.48 -6.89 8.46
CA ARG A 97 -1.33 -7.78 8.29
C ARG A 97 -0.84 -8.40 9.60
N TYR A 98 -0.68 -7.60 10.65
CA TYR A 98 -0.03 -8.08 11.88
C TYR A 98 -1.02 -8.56 12.95
N ILE A 99 -2.27 -8.10 12.91
CA ILE A 99 -3.24 -8.29 14.01
C ILE A 99 -4.47 -9.09 13.56
N SER A 100 -4.79 -9.14 12.26
CA SER A 100 -5.98 -9.87 11.81
C SER A 100 -5.78 -11.38 11.77
N TYR A 101 -6.91 -12.09 11.79
CA TYR A 101 -6.98 -13.54 11.62
C TYR A 101 -7.80 -13.86 10.37
N GLU A 102 -7.34 -14.85 9.60
CA GLU A 102 -8.09 -15.37 8.46
C GLU A 102 -9.14 -16.37 8.96
N GLY A 103 -10.42 -16.01 8.82
CA GLY A 103 -11.52 -16.93 9.05
C GLY A 103 -11.70 -17.88 7.86
N MET A 104 -11.93 -19.16 8.14
CA MET A 104 -12.38 -20.10 7.12
C MET A 104 -13.90 -20.25 7.22
N MET A 105 -14.60 -20.00 6.12
CA MET A 105 -16.02 -20.26 6.00
C MET A 105 -16.21 -21.38 4.98
N HIS A 106 -16.75 -22.51 5.44
CA HIS A 106 -17.08 -23.60 4.54
C HIS A 106 -18.39 -23.25 3.82
N ILE A 107 -18.31 -22.89 2.54
CA ILE A 107 -19.48 -22.68 1.69
C ILE A 107 -19.78 -23.99 0.98
N ARG A 108 -21.03 -24.45 1.09
CA ARG A 108 -21.53 -25.57 0.29
C ARG A 108 -21.84 -25.03 -1.11
N GLU A 109 -21.17 -25.55 -2.12
CA GLU A 109 -21.47 -25.27 -3.51
C GLU A 109 -22.25 -26.45 -4.09
N GLY A 110 -23.42 -26.18 -4.72
CA GLY A 110 -24.18 -27.20 -5.46
C GLY A 110 -25.42 -27.80 -4.77
N ASP A 111 -25.92 -27.26 -3.65
CA ASP A 111 -27.23 -27.67 -3.13
C ASP A 111 -28.35 -27.06 -4.00
N SER A 112 -28.90 -27.87 -4.92
CA SER A 112 -30.19 -27.67 -5.61
C SER A 112 -31.14 -28.79 -5.22
#